data_AF-A0A2S6B3Y2-F1
#
_entry.id   AF-A0A2S6B3Y2-F1
#
_cell.length_a   1.000
_cell.length_b   1.000
_cell.length_c   1.000
_cell.angle_alpha   90.00
_cell.angle_beta   90.00
_cell.angle_gamma   90.00
#
_symmetry.space_group_name_H-M   'P 1'
#
loop_
_entity.id
_entity.type
_entity.pdbx_description
1 polymer ?
#
loop_
_entity_poly.entity_id
_entity_poly.type
_entity_poly.pdbx_seq_one_letter_code
_entity_poly.pdbx_strand_id
1 'polypeptide(L)' 'MKRLSLLCCALVLAALSTGCASTQSAMHDKPLMQRDTEVDKVYVTYVDNVAKQRGTRVFWVNPPKRTVVKPIASTN' A
#
# COMPACT_ATOMS: atom_id res chain seq x y z
N MET A 1 57.44 4.31 -16.16
CA MET A 1 56.51 3.21 -15.77
C MET A 1 55.59 3.55 -14.58
N LYS A 2 55.96 4.43 -13.64
CA LYS A 2 55.10 4.78 -12.48
C LYS A 2 53.83 5.59 -12.80
N ARG A 3 53.83 6.39 -13.86
CA ARG A 3 52.68 7.23 -14.26
C ARG A 3 51.52 6.45 -14.90
N LEU A 4 51.83 5.31 -15.54
CA LEU A 4 50.81 4.46 -16.19
C LEU A 4 49.99 3.68 -15.16
N SER A 5 50.62 3.25 -14.06
CA SER A 5 49.98 2.54 -12.96
C SER A 5 48.95 3.39 -12.20
N LEU A 6 49.22 4.69 -12.05
CA LEU A 6 48.31 5.63 -11.39
C LEU A 6 47.03 5.88 -12.21
N LEU A 7 47.15 5.92 -13.53
CA LEU A 7 46.00 6.11 -14.44
C LEU A 7 45.04 4.92 -14.42
N CYS A 8 45.58 3.69 -14.37
CA CYS A 8 44.75 2.49 -14.26
C CYS A 8 44.00 2.42 -12.93
N CYS A 9 44.63 2.77 -11.81
CA CYS A 9 43.96 2.80 -10.51
C CYS A 9 42.82 3.84 -10.48
N ALA A 10 43.04 5.02 -11.05
CA ALA A 10 42.03 6.07 -11.12
C ALA A 10 40.80 5.66 -11.96
N LEU A 11 41.01 4.95 -13.08
CA LEU A 11 39.92 4.43 -13.92
C LEU A 11 39.09 3.36 -13.20
N VAL A 12 39.72 2.48 -12.43
CA VAL A 12 39.02 1.46 -11.64
C VAL A 12 38.22 2.09 -10.51
N LEU A 13 38.77 3.09 -9.82
CA LEU A 13 38.07 3.85 -8.78
C LEU A 13 36.88 4.64 -9.35
N ALA A 14 37.02 5.25 -10.54
CA ALA A 14 35.93 5.94 -11.21
C ALA A 14 34.80 4.98 -11.61
N ALA A 15 35.13 3.80 -12.15
CA ALA A 15 34.16 2.77 -12.53
C ALA A 15 33.41 2.19 -11.31
N LEU A 16 34.04 2.14 -10.14
CA LEU A 16 33.41 1.71 -8.89
C LEU A 16 32.49 2.78 -8.27
N SER A 17 32.58 4.04 -8.72
CA SER A 17 31.85 5.18 -8.15
C SER A 17 30.56 5.55 -8.90
N THR A 18 30.27 4.95 -10.06
CA THR A 18 29.07 5.25 -10.88
C THR A 18 27.77 4.62 -10.37
N GLY A 19 27.78 3.99 -9.19
CA GLY A 19 26.59 3.40 -8.54
C GLY A 19 25.93 4.26 -7.46
N CYS A 20 26.37 5.50 -7.24
CA CYS A 20 25.81 6.36 -6.19
C CYS A 20 24.45 6.96 -6.59
N ALA A 21 23.39 6.27 -6.16
CA ALA A 21 22.06 6.79 -5.86
C ALA A 21 21.27 7.42 -7.02
N SER A 22 20.85 6.61 -7.99
CA SER A 22 19.58 6.89 -8.66
C SER A 22 18.44 6.56 -7.70
N THR A 23 18.03 7.53 -6.89
CA THR A 23 16.77 7.45 -6.14
C THR A 23 15.64 7.85 -7.08
N GLN A 24 15.34 7.01 -8.06
CA GLN A 24 14.19 7.20 -8.94
C GLN A 24 13.00 6.38 -8.45
N SER A 25 12.53 6.63 -7.23
CA SER A 25 11.14 6.30 -6.87
C SER A 25 10.77 6.90 -5.52
N ALA A 26 10.25 8.12 -5.51
CA ALA A 26 9.50 8.62 -4.35
C ALA A 26 8.30 9.50 -4.76
N MET A 27 8.25 9.97 -6.01
CA MET A 27 7.11 10.70 -6.52
C MET A 27 6.23 9.74 -7.33
N HIS A 28 5.55 8.85 -6.62
CA HIS A 28 4.34 8.26 -7.16
C HIS A 28 3.21 9.18 -6.72
N ASP A 29 2.52 9.84 -7.66
CA ASP A 29 1.25 10.55 -7.45
C ASP A 29 0.13 9.56 -7.10
N LYS A 30 0.36 8.71 -6.11
CA LYS A 30 -0.67 7.85 -5.54
C LYS A 30 -1.56 8.76 -4.71
N PRO A 31 -2.88 8.76 -4.96
CA PRO A 31 -3.78 9.59 -4.18
C PRO A 31 -3.64 9.21 -2.71
N LEU A 32 -3.74 10.20 -1.83
CA LEU A 32 -3.74 9.95 -0.39
C LEU A 32 -4.88 8.97 -0.08
N MET A 33 -4.62 7.96 0.73
CA MET A 33 -5.58 6.91 1.05
C MET A 33 -6.14 7.15 2.44
N GLN A 34 -7.46 7.23 2.57
CA GLN A 34 -8.18 7.32 3.83
C GLN A 34 -8.71 5.95 4.23
N ARG A 35 -8.57 5.63 5.53
CA ARG A 35 -9.17 4.45 6.14
C ARG A 35 -10.54 4.83 6.67
N ASP A 36 -11.58 4.26 6.08
CA ASP A 36 -12.95 4.34 6.57
C ASP A 36 -13.34 3.02 7.24
N THR A 37 -14.36 3.08 8.08
CA THR A 37 -14.96 1.88 8.69
C THR A 37 -16.40 1.76 8.20
N GLU A 38 -16.72 0.62 7.58
CA GLU A 38 -18.04 0.34 7.02
C GLU A 38 -18.62 -0.94 7.63
N VAL A 39 -19.95 -1.05 7.68
CA VAL A 39 -20.61 -2.31 8.07
C VAL A 39 -20.24 -3.41 7.08
N ASP A 40 -19.88 -4.58 7.59
CA ASP A 40 -19.62 -5.74 6.77
C ASP A 40 -20.95 -6.33 6.27
N LYS A 41 -21.43 -5.80 5.15
CA LYS A 41 -22.68 -6.22 4.51
C LYS A 41 -22.67 -7.70 4.12
N VAL A 42 -21.52 -8.25 3.75
CA VAL A 42 -21.42 -9.66 3.31
C VAL A 42 -21.69 -10.57 4.50
N TYR A 43 -21.00 -10.31 5.61
CA TYR A 43 -21.19 -11.08 6.84
C TYR A 43 -22.59 -10.91 7.42
N VAL A 44 -23.10 -9.68 7.50
CA VAL A 44 -24.47 -9.41 8.00
C VAL A 44 -25.50 -10.16 7.17
N THR A 45 -25.43 -10.07 5.83
CA THR A 45 -26.37 -10.77 4.93
C THR A 45 -26.30 -12.27 5.09
N TYR A 46 -25.10 -12.83 5.25
CA TYR A 46 -24.92 -14.26 5.49
C TYR A 46 -25.65 -14.71 6.76
N VAL A 47 -25.42 -14.02 7.87
CA VAL A 47 -26.05 -14.34 9.16
C VAL A 47 -27.57 -14.17 9.09
N ASP A 48 -28.05 -13.08 8.48
CA ASP A 48 -29.48 -12.82 8.34
C ASP A 48 -30.17 -13.93 7.50
N ASN A 49 -29.52 -14.41 6.44
CA ASN A 49 -30.03 -15.51 5.62
C ASN A 49 -30.12 -16.82 6.41
N VAL A 50 -29.06 -17.16 7.16
CA VAL A 50 -29.05 -18.35 8.02
C VAL A 50 -30.13 -18.25 9.11
N ALA A 51 -30.29 -17.08 9.73
CA ALA A 51 -31.32 -16.87 10.74
C ALA A 51 -32.73 -17.00 10.17
N LYS A 52 -32.98 -16.43 8.99
CA LYS A 52 -34.25 -16.56 8.27
C LYS A 52 -34.58 -18.02 7.97
N GLN A 53 -33.62 -18.80 7.47
CA GLN A 53 -33.80 -20.24 7.21
C GLN A 53 -34.15 -21.02 8.48
N ARG A 54 -33.73 -20.54 9.65
CA ARG A 54 -33.98 -21.15 10.96
C ARG A 54 -35.19 -20.57 11.69
N GLY A 55 -35.95 -19.66 11.07
CA GLY A 55 -37.08 -18.99 11.72
C GLY A 55 -36.69 -18.10 12.91
N THR A 56 -35.44 -17.67 12.99
CA THR A 56 -34.91 -16.82 14.07
C THR A 56 -34.87 -15.36 13.60
N ARG A 57 -35.24 -14.43 14.49
CA ARG A 57 -35.10 -12.98 14.25
C ARG A 57 -33.78 -12.48 14.81
N VAL A 58 -33.00 -11.79 14.00
CA VAL A 58 -31.73 -11.16 14.40
C VAL A 58 -31.91 -9.66 14.47
N PHE A 59 -31.36 -9.03 15.50
CA PHE A 59 -31.29 -7.59 15.65
C PHE A 59 -29.86 -7.17 15.96
N TRP A 60 -29.29 -6.30 15.13
CA TRP A 60 -27.91 -5.87 15.24
C TRP A 60 -27.81 -4.59 16.08
N VAL A 61 -27.41 -4.72 17.35
CA VAL A 61 -27.14 -3.56 18.23
C VAL A 61 -25.80 -2.90 17.89
N ASN A 62 -24.81 -3.71 17.49
CA ASN A 62 -23.51 -3.24 17.01
C ASN A 62 -23.08 -4.13 15.84
N PRO A 63 -23.49 -3.79 14.59
CA PRO A 63 -23.17 -4.64 13.45
C PRO A 63 -21.65 -4.68 13.22
N PRO A 64 -21.12 -5.84 12.78
CA PRO A 64 -19.70 -6.00 12.52
C PRO A 64 -19.25 -5.04 11.42
N LYS A 65 -18.05 -4.48 11.60
CA LYS A 65 -17.48 -3.49 10.70
C LYS A 65 -16.16 -3.97 10.12
N ARG A 66 -15.89 -3.58 8.88
CA ARG A 66 -14.63 -3.80 8.18
C ARG A 66 -13.98 -2.47 7.84
N THR A 67 -12.65 -2.45 7.82
CA THR A 67 -11.89 -1.30 7.35
C THR A 67 -11.86 -1.31 5.82
N VAL A 68 -12.16 -0.17 5.22
CA VAL A 68 -12.10 0.06 3.78
C VAL A 68 -11.11 1.19 3.52
N VAL A 69 -10.25 1.02 2.52
CA VAL A 69 -9.27 2.03 2.12
C VAL A 69 -9.80 2.70 0.86
N LYS A 70 -9.98 4.03 0.90
CA LYS A 70 -10.49 4.82 -0.22
C LYS A 70 -9.54 5.96 -0.56
N PRO A 71 -9.43 6.36 -1.85
CA PRO A 71 -8.73 7.59 -2.20
C PRO A 71 -9.43 8.79 -1.58
N ILE A 72 -8.66 9.68 -0.95
CA ILE A 72 -9.09 11.03 -0.59
C ILE A 72 -9.23 11.75 -1.91
N ALA A 73 -10.46 12.13 -2.28
CA ALA A 73 -10.68 12.95 -3.46
C ALA A 73 -9.81 14.21 -3.33
N SER A 74 -8.87 14.41 -4.26
CA SER A 74 -8.16 15.68 -4.38
C SER A 74 -9.19 16.69 -4.86
N THR A 75 -9.78 17.44 -3.93
CA THR A 75 -10.55 18.64 -4.27
C THR A 75 -9.54 19.63 -4.86
N ASN A 76 -9.45 19.67 -6.20
CA ASN A 76 -8.94 20.84 -6.93
C ASN A 76 -10.13 21.73 -7.25
#